data_AF-A0A8H4W953-F1
#
_entry.id   AF-A0A8H4W953-F1
#
_cell.length_a   1.000
_cell.length_b   1.000
_cell.length_c   1.000
_cell.angle_alpha   90.00
_cell.angle_beta   90.00
_cell.angle_gamma   90.00
#
_symmetry.space_group_name_H-M   'P 1'
#
loop_
_entity.id
_entity.type
_entity.pdbx_description
1 polymer ?
#
loop_
_entity_poly.entity_id
_entity_poly.type
_entity_poly.pdbx_seq_one_letter_code
_entity_poly.pdbx_strand_id
1 'polypeptide(L)'
;MAPKGPFVLCTVNTAPERAKRIVGRLVEDVKEEYTIDYRANSERIEDVKVMCEKEQPNVLFCASMWSQEESLEIQRIAKETVPGIKTMAIPHGLQVERGPDAVVEWLKEKWPGSLKRNQPTTEHPSHSPP
;
A
#
# COMPACT_ATOMS: atom_id res chain seq x y z
N MET A 1 20.50 -9.43 -6.64
CA MET A 1 20.10 -8.01 -6.55
C MET A 1 19.63 -7.76 -5.12
N ALA A 2 19.86 -6.56 -4.57
CA ALA A 2 19.31 -6.21 -3.26
C ALA A 2 17.80 -5.92 -3.35
N PRO A 3 17.00 -6.24 -2.31
CA PRO A 3 15.58 -5.92 -2.29
C PRO A 3 15.36 -4.40 -2.35
N LYS A 4 14.28 -3.98 -3.01
CA LYS A 4 13.91 -2.55 -3.14
C LYS A 4 13.35 -2.05 -1.81
N GLY A 5 13.80 -0.89 -1.33
CA GLY A 5 13.27 -0.27 -0.11
C GLY A 5 14.35 0.42 0.73
N PRO A 6 14.06 0.74 2.00
CA PRO A 6 12.86 0.37 2.76
C PRO A 6 11.61 1.16 2.33
N PHE A 7 10.47 0.46 2.20
CA PHE A 7 9.16 1.06 2.01
C PHE A 7 8.42 1.12 3.35
N VAL A 8 8.15 2.33 3.83
CA VAL A 8 7.36 2.53 5.04
C VAL A 8 5.89 2.24 4.76
N LEU A 9 5.32 1.28 5.47
CA LEU A 9 3.94 0.83 5.32
C LEU A 9 3.11 1.17 6.56
N CYS A 10 1.95 1.79 6.34
CA CYS A 10 0.92 1.98 7.35
C CYS A 10 -0.41 1.35 6.89
N THR A 11 -1.26 0.98 7.85
CA THR A 11 -2.59 0.42 7.59
C THR A 11 -3.68 1.29 8.20
N VAL A 12 -4.88 1.27 7.61
CA VAL A 12 -6.10 1.82 8.21
C VAL A 12 -7.11 0.70 8.31
N ASN A 13 -7.25 0.13 9.50
CA ASN A 13 -8.03 -1.07 9.77
C ASN A 13 -8.61 -1.01 11.18
N THR A 14 -9.93 -1.17 11.30
CA THR A 14 -10.65 -1.25 12.59
C THR A 14 -10.33 -2.51 13.38
N ALA A 15 -9.65 -3.48 12.76
CA ALA A 15 -9.18 -4.71 13.37
C ALA A 15 -7.64 -4.84 13.21
N PRO A 16 -6.85 -4.25 14.13
CA PRO A 16 -5.38 -4.19 14.00
C PRO A 16 -4.72 -5.58 13.95
N GLU A 17 -5.27 -6.58 14.64
CA GLU A 17 -4.77 -7.96 14.59
C GLU A 17 -4.87 -8.56 13.18
N ARG A 18 -5.96 -8.26 12.46
CA ARG A 18 -6.14 -8.71 11.07
C ARG A 18 -5.17 -8.01 10.14
N ALA A 19 -4.94 -6.72 10.33
CA ALA A 19 -3.94 -5.96 9.58
C ALA A 19 -2.54 -6.55 9.75
N LYS A 20 -2.11 -6.79 11.00
CA LYS A 20 -0.80 -7.39 11.30
C LYS A 20 -0.62 -8.75 10.64
N ARG A 21 -1.65 -9.60 10.64
CA ARG A 21 -1.58 -10.93 10.01
C ARG A 21 -1.41 -10.84 8.50
N ILE A 22 -2.18 -9.98 7.82
CA ILE A 22 -2.12 -9.78 6.37
C ILE A 22 -0.77 -9.14 5.98
N VAL A 23 -0.37 -8.08 6.69
CA VAL A 23 0.90 -7.40 6.43
C VAL A 23 2.07 -8.33 6.70
N GLY A 24 2.09 -9.06 7.81
CA GLY A 24 3.16 -10.00 8.13
C GLY A 24 3.33 -11.07 7.05
N ARG A 25 2.21 -11.63 6.55
CA ARG A 25 2.25 -12.58 5.43
C ARG A 25 2.79 -11.93 4.16
N LEU A 26 2.34 -10.72 3.82
CA LEU A 26 2.81 -9.99 2.64
C LEU A 26 4.32 -9.70 2.72
N VAL A 27 4.80 -9.16 3.85
CA VAL A 27 6.21 -8.83 4.09
C VAL A 27 7.07 -10.08 3.91
N GLU A 28 6.67 -11.20 4.51
CA GLU A 28 7.41 -12.46 4.40
C GLU A 28 7.47 -12.99 2.97
N ASP A 29 6.39 -12.82 2.19
CA ASP A 29 6.29 -13.34 0.84
C ASP A 29 7.10 -12.51 -0.16
N VAL A 30 7.23 -11.20 0.06
CA VAL A 30 7.93 -10.29 -0.84
C VAL A 30 9.34 -9.90 -0.37
N LYS A 31 9.82 -10.44 0.76
CA LYS A 31 11.11 -10.05 1.39
C LYS A 31 12.33 -10.21 0.50
N GLU A 32 12.27 -11.11 -0.48
CA GLU A 32 13.36 -11.31 -1.45
C GLU A 32 13.44 -10.15 -2.45
N GLU A 33 12.31 -9.50 -2.74
CA GLU A 33 12.19 -8.43 -3.73
C GLU A 33 12.07 -7.03 -3.11
N TYR A 34 11.50 -6.92 -1.91
CA TYR A 34 11.15 -5.67 -1.24
C TYR A 34 11.46 -5.71 0.25
N THR A 35 12.03 -4.61 0.75
CA THR A 35 12.15 -4.35 2.19
C THR A 35 10.97 -3.49 2.61
N ILE A 36 10.04 -4.06 3.39
CA ILE A 36 8.86 -3.36 3.91
C ILE A 36 9.03 -3.14 5.41
N ASP A 37 8.83 -1.90 5.83
CA ASP A 37 8.95 -1.46 7.21
C ASP A 37 7.56 -1.03 7.71
N TYR A 38 6.87 -1.94 8.39
CA TYR A 38 5.52 -1.70 8.92
C TYR A 38 5.59 -0.85 10.19
N ARG A 39 4.96 0.33 10.16
CA ARG A 39 5.07 1.34 11.23
C ARG A 39 3.85 1.42 12.13
N ALA A 40 2.66 1.57 11.53
CA ALA A 40 1.46 1.90 12.29
C ALA A 40 0.16 1.38 11.66
N ASN A 41 -0.87 1.27 12.50
CA ASN A 41 -2.25 1.08 12.11
C ASN A 41 -3.10 2.23 12.67
N SER A 42 -3.97 2.80 11.84
CA SER A 42 -5.07 3.64 12.29
C SER A 42 -6.37 2.86 12.33
N GLU A 43 -7.09 2.91 13.45
CA GLU A 43 -8.41 2.28 13.60
C GLU A 43 -9.55 3.24 13.22
N ARG A 44 -9.25 4.52 13.05
CA ARG A 44 -10.22 5.58 12.74
C ARG A 44 -9.75 6.42 11.54
N ILE A 45 -10.69 6.95 10.77
CA ILE A 45 -10.39 7.85 9.63
C ILE A 45 -9.76 9.16 10.13
N GLU A 46 -10.25 9.69 11.25
CA GLU A 46 -9.80 10.94 11.85
C GLU A 46 -8.31 10.93 12.22
N ASP A 47 -7.79 9.78 12.64
CA ASP A 47 -6.39 9.61 13.04
C ASP A 47 -5.43 9.41 11.85
N VAL A 48 -5.96 9.20 10.63
CA VAL A 48 -5.15 8.94 9.43
C VAL A 48 -4.20 10.10 9.15
N LYS A 49 -4.67 11.34 9.32
CA LYS A 49 -3.84 12.53 9.09
C LYS A 49 -2.64 12.54 10.03
N VAL A 50 -2.90 12.45 11.34
CA VAL A 50 -1.85 12.49 12.37
C VAL A 50 -0.85 11.33 12.21
N MET A 51 -1.36 10.13 11.88
CA MET A 51 -0.51 8.97 11.58
C MET A 51 0.38 9.23 10.36
N CYS A 52 -0.18 9.76 9.27
CA CYS A 52 0.57 10.08 8.06
C CYS A 52 1.62 11.17 8.30
N GLU A 53 1.28 12.22 9.06
CA GLU A 53 2.21 13.30 9.44
C GLU A 53 3.39 12.75 10.23
N LYS A 54 3.13 11.86 11.19
CA LYS A 54 4.13 11.30 12.10
C LYS A 54 5.03 10.25 11.43
N GLU A 55 4.43 9.30 10.71
CA GLU A 55 5.16 8.13 10.20
C GLU A 55 5.66 8.32 8.76
N GLN A 56 5.16 9.34 8.04
CA GLN A 56 5.53 9.63 6.64
C GLN A 56 5.55 8.38 5.73
N PRO A 57 4.47 7.58 5.68
CA PRO A 57 4.47 6.31 4.96
C PRO A 57 4.65 6.49 3.46
N ASN A 58 5.40 5.57 2.83
CA ASN A 58 5.46 5.48 1.37
C ASN A 58 4.22 4.78 0.82
N VAL A 59 3.64 3.86 1.60
CA VAL A 59 2.45 3.12 1.21
C VAL A 59 1.44 3.02 2.34
N LEU A 60 0.17 3.17 2.00
CA LEU A 60 -0.96 3.04 2.93
C LEU A 60 -1.99 2.02 2.42
N PHE A 61 -2.35 1.08 3.28
CA PHE A 61 -3.37 0.06 3.04
C PHE A 61 -4.67 0.39 3.74
N CYS A 62 -5.74 0.56 2.98
CA CYS A 62 -7.09 0.70 3.49
C CYS A 62 -7.78 -0.67 3.50
N ALA A 63 -8.25 -1.09 4.68
CA ALA A 63 -8.88 -2.39 4.86
C ALA A 63 -10.24 -2.52 4.13
N SER A 64 -10.63 -3.76 3.83
CA SER A 64 -11.90 -4.09 3.15
C SER A 64 -13.16 -3.90 3.98
N MET A 65 -13.04 -3.42 5.22
CA MET A 65 -14.19 -3.17 6.10
C MET A 65 -14.74 -1.75 5.96
N TRP A 66 -13.95 -0.84 5.38
CA TRP A 66 -14.38 0.52 5.09
C TRP A 66 -15.30 0.50 3.87
N SER A 67 -16.35 1.31 3.91
CA SER A 67 -17.16 1.58 2.72
C SER A 67 -16.33 2.24 1.62
N GLN A 68 -16.88 2.29 0.40
CA GLN A 68 -16.18 2.94 -0.71
C GLN A 68 -15.91 4.43 -0.44
N GLU A 69 -16.87 5.14 0.14
CA GLU A 69 -16.76 6.56 0.50
C GLU A 69 -15.68 6.78 1.57
N GLU A 70 -15.70 5.98 2.64
CA GLU A 70 -14.69 6.03 3.69
C GLU A 70 -13.29 5.71 3.15
N SER A 71 -13.18 4.71 2.27
CA SER A 71 -11.91 4.37 1.64
C SER A 71 -11.37 5.49 0.75
N LEU A 72 -12.24 6.17 0.01
CA LEU A 72 -11.86 7.34 -0.79
C LEU A 72 -11.37 8.47 0.11
N GLU A 73 -12.06 8.72 1.21
CA GLU A 73 -11.68 9.76 2.17
C GLU A 73 -10.34 9.46 2.83
N ILE A 74 -10.11 8.23 3.30
CA ILE A 74 -8.82 7.78 3.85
C ILE A 74 -7.69 8.03 2.84
N GLN A 75 -7.91 7.66 1.57
CA GLN A 75 -6.91 7.85 0.52
C GLN A 75 -6.66 9.31 0.20
N ARG A 76 -7.70 10.14 0.24
CA ARG A 76 -7.63 11.59 0.02
C ARG A 76 -6.77 12.22 1.11
N ILE A 77 -7.10 11.98 2.39
CA ILE A 77 -6.35 12.48 3.55
C ILE A 77 -4.88 12.07 3.45
N ALA A 78 -4.61 10.79 3.16
CA ALA A 78 -3.25 10.28 3.04
C ALA A 78 -2.44 11.01 1.95
N LYS A 79 -3.03 11.20 0.76
CA LYS A 79 -2.38 11.87 -0.39
C LYS A 79 -2.18 13.37 -0.17
N GLU A 80 -3.11 14.03 0.51
CA GLU A 80 -2.98 15.43 0.90
C GLU A 80 -1.87 15.62 1.96
N THR A 81 -1.69 14.62 2.83
CA THR A 81 -0.72 14.67 3.94
C THR A 81 0.70 14.30 3.50
N VAL A 82 0.85 13.25 2.69
CA VAL A 82 2.14 12.72 2.24
C VAL A 82 2.20 12.74 0.71
N PRO A 83 2.88 13.72 0.11
CA PRO A 83 3.02 13.81 -1.34
C PRO A 83 3.66 12.54 -1.93
N GLY A 84 3.01 11.96 -2.94
CA GLY A 84 3.53 10.78 -3.63
C GLY A 84 3.29 9.44 -2.93
N ILE A 85 2.60 9.42 -1.78
CA ILE A 85 2.18 8.17 -1.13
C ILE A 85 1.38 7.29 -2.08
N LYS A 86 1.66 5.99 -2.05
CA LYS A 86 0.84 4.99 -2.74
C LYS A 86 -0.26 4.54 -1.80
N THR A 87 -1.49 4.51 -2.29
CA THR A 87 -2.63 4.04 -1.50
C THR A 87 -3.26 2.83 -2.16
N MET A 88 -3.59 1.82 -1.36
CA MET A 88 -4.26 0.61 -1.82
C MET A 88 -5.51 0.36 -0.98
N ALA A 89 -6.67 0.39 -1.64
CA ALA A 89 -7.94 0.02 -1.03
C ALA A 89 -8.25 -1.44 -1.34
N ILE A 90 -8.31 -2.26 -0.29
CA ILE A 90 -8.68 -3.66 -0.42
C ILE A 90 -10.18 -3.72 -0.72
N PRO A 91 -10.62 -4.44 -1.77
CA PRO A 91 -12.03 -4.49 -2.15
C PRO A 91 -12.93 -4.90 -0.99
N HIS A 92 -14.02 -4.16 -0.79
CA HIS A 92 -14.98 -4.43 0.28
C HIS A 92 -15.48 -5.88 0.21
N GLY A 93 -15.55 -6.57 1.35
CA GLY A 93 -15.99 -7.97 1.42
C GLY A 93 -14.95 -9.03 1.03
N LEU A 94 -13.85 -8.69 0.34
CA LEU A 94 -12.88 -9.67 -0.17
C LEU A 94 -12.35 -10.64 0.89
N GLN A 95 -12.01 -10.12 2.07
CA GLN A 95 -11.51 -10.95 3.18
C GLN A 95 -12.57 -11.91 3.72
N VAL A 96 -13.84 -11.50 3.72
CA VAL A 96 -14.95 -12.32 4.22
C VAL A 96 -15.29 -13.41 3.21
N GLU A 97 -15.33 -13.06 1.92
CA GLU A 97 -15.72 -13.99 0.86
C GLU A 97 -14.63 -15.01 0.52
N ARG A 98 -13.36 -14.60 0.52
CA ARG A 98 -12.24 -15.42 0.03
C ARG A 98 -11.13 -15.64 1.05
N GLY A 99 -11.28 -15.11 2.26
CA GLY A 99 -10.33 -15.29 3.35
C GLY A 99 -9.12 -14.36 3.28
N PRO A 100 -8.23 -14.44 4.29
CA PRO A 100 -7.06 -13.59 4.42
C PRO A 100 -5.99 -13.86 3.35
N ASP A 101 -5.83 -15.10 2.88
CA ASP A 101 -4.84 -15.44 1.84
C ASP A 101 -5.17 -14.78 0.49
N ALA A 102 -6.46 -14.71 0.13
CA ALA A 102 -6.90 -14.04 -1.09
C ALA A 102 -6.60 -12.53 -1.07
N VAL A 103 -6.64 -11.90 0.11
CA VAL A 103 -6.25 -10.50 0.27
C VAL A 103 -4.75 -10.33 0.02
N VAL A 104 -3.91 -11.24 0.53
CA VAL A 104 -2.46 -11.19 0.32
C VAL A 104 -2.12 -11.37 -1.16
N GLU A 105 -2.73 -12.35 -1.83
CA GLU A 105 -2.53 -12.58 -3.26
C GLU A 105 -2.97 -11.37 -4.11
N TRP A 106 -4.12 -10.78 -3.77
CA TRP A 106 -4.59 -9.55 -4.44
C TRP A 106 -3.61 -8.38 -4.23
N LEU A 107 -3.09 -8.22 -3.01
CA LEU A 107 -2.08 -7.22 -2.71
C LEU A 107 -0.81 -7.49 -3.51
N LYS A 108 -0.32 -8.73 -3.59
CA LYS A 108 0.86 -9.11 -4.38
C LYS A 108 0.70 -8.88 -5.87
N GLU A 109 -0.50 -9.09 -6.43
CA GLU A 109 -0.75 -8.83 -7.84
C GLU A 109 -0.71 -7.33 -8.15
N LYS A 110 -1.32 -6.51 -7.28
CA LYS A 110 -1.47 -5.06 -7.53
C LYS A 110 -0.29 -4.21 -7.03
N TRP A 111 0.38 -4.64 -5.97
CA TRP A 111 1.45 -3.90 -5.29
C TRP A 111 2.66 -3.61 -6.20
N PRO A 112 3.25 -4.58 -6.92
CA PRO A 112 4.39 -4.33 -7.82
C PRO A 112 4.01 -3.34 -8.93
N GLY A 113 2.78 -3.43 -9.44
CA GLY A 113 2.24 -2.49 -10.43
C GLY A 113 2.06 -1.07 -9.86
N SER A 114 1.70 -0.95 -8.59
CA SER A 114 1.56 0.35 -7.91
C SER A 114 2.90 1.07 -7.65
N LEU A 115 3.98 0.30 -7.47
CA LEU A 115 5.35 0.80 -7.32
C LEU A 115 6.01 1.14 -8.66
N LYS A 116 5.53 0.58 -9.78
CA LYS A 116 5.95 0.96 -11.14
C LYS A 116 5.28 2.26 -11.58
N ARG A 117 5.69 3.39 -10.98
CA ARG A 117 5.55 4.72 -11.60
C ARG A 117 6.57 5.66 -10.98
N ASN A 118 7.71 5.74 -11.66
CA ASN A 118 8.61 6.89 -11.83
C ASN A 118 9.90 6.40 -12.50
N GLN A 119 9.78 5.71 -13.65
CA GLN A 119 10.86 5.82 -14.62
C GLN A 119 10.50 7.04 -15.48
N PRO A 120 11.36 8.06 -15.60
CA PRO A 120 11.23 8.96 -16.72
C PRO A 120 11.27 8.06 -17.97
N THR A 121 10.26 8.18 -18.82
CA THR A 121 10.34 7.62 -20.16
C THR A 121 11.50 8.31 -20.84
N THR A 122 12.72 7.78 -20.72
CA THR A 122 13.77 8.05 -21.70
C THR A 122 13.27 7.41 -22.98
N GLU A 123 12.48 8.18 -23.73
CA GLU A 123 12.39 8.04 -25.17
C GLU A 123 13.84 8.01 -25.66
N HIS A 124 14.31 6.82 -26.02
CA HIS A 124 15.44 6.66 -26.92
C HIS A 124 14.87 6.81 -28.33
N PRO A 125 15.13 7.91 -29.05
CA PRO A 125 15.20 7.84 -30.50
C PRO A 125 16.58 7.28 -30.85
N SER A 126 16.76 5.97 -30.70
CA SER A 126 17.80 5.28 -31.47
C SER A 126 17.18 4.93 -32.81
N HIS A 127 17.52 5.68 -33.85
CA HIS A 127 17.89 5.17 -35.16
C HIS A 127 18.35 6.35 -36.04
N SER A 128 19.67 6.56 -36.08
CA SER A 128 20.37 7.16 -37.24
C SER A 128 20.49 6.10 -38.35
N PRO A 129 21.14 6.43 -39.48
CA PRO A 129 20.74 7.28 -40.60
C PRO A 129 20.55 6.41 -41.87
N PRO A 130 20.41 7.02 -43.05
CA PRO A 130 21.37 6.69 -44.13
C PRO A 130 22.24 7.87 -44.56
#